data_AF-A0AAN6DX91-F1
#
_entry.id   AF-A0AAN6DX91-F1
#
_cell.length_a   1.000
_cell.length_b   1.000
_cell.length_c   1.000
_cell.angle_alpha   90.00
_cell.angle_beta   90.00
_cell.angle_gamma   90.00
#
_symmetry.space_group_name_H-M   'P 1'
#
loop_
_entity.id
_entity.type
_entity.pdbx_description
1 polymer ?
#
loop_
_entity_poly.entity_id
_entity_poly.type
_entity_poly.pdbx_seq_one_letter_code
_entity_poly.pdbx_strand_id
1 'polypeptide(L)'
;MGSADTMDAVIFKAPFQMATEKRPIPKIIEPKDAIIRVTVAGICGSDLHFYRGHQKMEPGVICGHEFVGHVQELGPEVKNFKIGQKIVCTFTITCMECWFCLHGYTNRCVRGKSFGSLGFDGGQAEYVRVPFADGTLQPAPTTVDDSLLIMMCDIFPTGYYGADRAIQYFESQSRELESINANTPMFQVQELKDCVFVCLGCGPVGLCSILTCLTKKVGKVFAVDAVDDRLAEAERWGAIPLKLGRDDIKAKILEATEGRGADAVIELVGNAAALKSAFELVRPAGCISSIGFHQGEVPFTAFEAYAKNLNINMGRAPARRVFNNALEVLVANSDKVREFVTHKLPVTEAAKGYEIFEKQQARKVVLVF
;
A
#
# COMPACT_ATOMS: atom_id res chain seq x y z
N MET A 1 27.29 24.71 -26.99
CA MET A 1 26.28 24.29 -26.00
C MET A 1 26.31 22.77 -26.00
N GLY A 2 26.94 22.14 -25.00
CA GLY A 2 26.97 20.68 -24.92
C GLY A 2 25.55 20.14 -24.81
N SER A 3 25.26 19.03 -25.49
CA SER A 3 23.96 18.36 -25.36
C SER A 3 23.70 18.12 -23.88
N ALA A 4 22.61 18.67 -23.34
CA ALA A 4 22.22 18.34 -21.98
C ALA A 4 22.04 16.81 -21.92
N ASP A 5 22.65 16.15 -20.94
CA ASP A 5 22.48 14.71 -20.75
C ASP A 5 20.98 14.43 -20.56
N THR A 6 20.44 13.55 -21.41
CA THR A 6 19.03 13.17 -21.41
C THR A 6 18.84 11.73 -20.95
N MET A 7 17.70 11.45 -20.36
CA MET A 7 17.21 10.14 -19.95
C MET A 7 15.88 9.79 -20.63
N ASP A 8 15.56 8.51 -20.75
CA ASP A 8 14.22 8.03 -21.06
C ASP A 8 13.30 8.17 -19.85
N ALA A 9 12.11 8.73 -20.08
CA ALA A 9 11.08 8.92 -19.08
C ALA A 9 9.69 8.66 -19.67
N VAL A 10 8.80 8.07 -18.89
CA VAL A 10 7.41 7.82 -19.25
C VAL A 10 6.59 9.08 -18.98
N ILE A 11 6.00 9.62 -20.03
CA ILE A 11 5.27 10.87 -20.05
C ILE A 11 3.79 10.61 -20.30
N PHE A 12 2.96 11.23 -19.47
CA PHE A 12 1.53 11.35 -19.76
C PHE A 12 1.32 12.40 -20.87
N LYS A 13 0.67 12.01 -21.97
CA LYS A 13 0.35 12.93 -23.10
C LYS A 13 -1.10 13.37 -23.07
N ALA A 14 -2.00 12.41 -22.91
CA ALA A 14 -3.45 12.58 -22.83
C ALA A 14 -4.06 11.29 -22.27
N PRO A 15 -5.37 11.25 -21.93
CA PRO A 15 -6.02 10.00 -21.57
C PRO A 15 -5.77 8.90 -22.62
N PHE A 16 -5.42 7.71 -22.14
CA PHE A 16 -5.01 6.53 -22.90
C PHE A 16 -3.74 6.69 -23.76
N GLN A 17 -3.02 7.81 -23.64
CA GLN A 17 -1.82 8.12 -24.42
C GLN A 17 -0.63 8.34 -23.50
N MET A 18 0.21 7.32 -23.42
CA MET A 18 1.51 7.34 -22.74
C MET A 18 2.62 7.29 -23.79
N ALA A 19 3.71 8.00 -23.55
CA ALA A 19 4.88 7.97 -24.43
C ALA A 19 6.16 7.87 -23.60
N THR A 20 7.19 7.23 -24.14
CA THR A 20 8.54 7.31 -23.59
C THR A 20 9.29 8.37 -24.38
N GLU A 21 9.81 9.39 -23.71
CA GLU A 21 10.49 10.53 -24.33
C GLU A 21 11.83 10.81 -23.65
N LYS A 22 12.77 11.40 -24.40
CA LYS A 22 14.01 11.92 -23.83
C LYS A 22 13.75 13.19 -23.04
N ARG A 23 14.20 13.21 -21.78
CA ARG A 23 14.08 14.33 -20.84
C ARG A 23 15.42 14.65 -20.21
N PRO A 24 15.70 15.90 -19.81
CA PRO A 24 16.93 16.22 -19.09
C PRO A 24 17.08 15.38 -17.82
N ILE A 25 18.28 14.89 -17.53
CA ILE A 25 18.58 14.27 -16.23
C ILE A 25 18.35 15.32 -15.13
N PRO A 26 17.60 15.01 -14.06
CA PRO A 26 17.32 15.96 -12.99
C PRO A 26 18.58 16.28 -12.20
N LYS A 27 18.61 17.48 -11.61
CA LYS A 27 19.70 17.96 -10.76
C LYS A 27 19.23 18.18 -9.34
N ILE A 28 20.17 18.21 -8.40
CA ILE A 28 19.92 18.69 -7.04
C ILE A 28 19.45 20.15 -7.13
N ILE A 29 18.30 20.45 -6.50
CA ILE A 29 17.74 21.81 -6.42
C ILE A 29 17.84 22.30 -4.97
N GLU A 30 17.48 21.44 -4.02
CA GLU A 30 17.51 21.73 -2.59
C GLU A 30 18.60 20.92 -1.87
N PRO A 31 19.19 21.43 -0.77
CA PRO A 31 20.24 20.74 -0.03
C PRO A 31 19.91 19.32 0.46
N LYS A 32 18.61 19.01 0.62
CA LYS A 32 18.09 17.72 1.12
C LYS A 32 17.60 16.79 0.00
N ASP A 33 17.83 17.15 -1.26
CA ASP A 33 17.49 16.30 -2.40
C ASP A 33 18.49 15.14 -2.55
N ALA A 34 18.07 14.08 -3.22
CA ALA A 34 18.94 13.08 -3.81
C ALA A 34 18.54 12.84 -5.27
N ILE A 35 19.50 12.48 -6.12
CA ILE A 35 19.21 11.92 -7.45
C ILE A 35 19.38 10.42 -7.37
N ILE A 36 18.37 9.69 -7.81
CA ILE A 36 18.35 8.23 -7.84
C ILE A 36 18.45 7.78 -9.28
N ARG A 37 19.39 6.87 -9.57
CA ARG A 37 19.39 6.07 -10.80
C ARG A 37 18.45 4.90 -10.59
N VAL A 38 17.32 4.92 -11.28
CA VAL A 38 16.26 3.92 -11.15
C VAL A 38 16.69 2.62 -11.82
N THR A 39 16.44 1.48 -11.17
CA THR A 39 16.61 0.16 -11.77
C THR A 39 15.27 -0.41 -12.23
N VAL A 40 14.23 -0.17 -11.45
CA VAL A 40 12.86 -0.57 -11.78
C VAL A 40 11.83 0.45 -11.29
N ALA A 41 10.74 0.59 -12.05
CA ALA A 41 9.59 1.40 -11.67
C ALA A 41 8.28 0.62 -11.84
N GLY A 42 7.32 0.81 -10.93
CA GLY A 42 6.02 0.16 -10.98
C GLY A 42 4.98 0.96 -11.77
N ILE A 43 4.02 0.25 -12.37
CA ILE A 43 2.73 0.83 -12.75
C ILE A 43 1.73 0.48 -11.63
N CYS A 44 1.10 1.50 -11.05
CA CYS A 44 0.15 1.35 -9.95
C CYS A 44 -1.29 1.50 -10.43
N GLY A 45 -2.25 0.91 -9.70
CA GLY A 45 -3.68 1.07 -9.96
C GLY A 45 -4.12 2.54 -9.91
N SER A 46 -3.46 3.34 -9.06
CA SER A 46 -3.70 4.78 -8.97
C SER A 46 -3.27 5.53 -10.24
N ASP A 47 -2.27 5.04 -10.97
CA ASP A 47 -1.86 5.65 -12.24
C ASP A 47 -2.96 5.53 -13.31
N LEU A 48 -3.79 4.48 -13.22
CA LEU A 48 -4.90 4.28 -14.15
C LEU A 48 -5.99 5.35 -14.02
N HIS A 49 -6.09 6.06 -12.88
CA HIS A 49 -7.08 7.13 -12.74
C HIS A 49 -6.80 8.31 -13.67
N PHE A 50 -5.54 8.74 -13.79
CA PHE A 50 -5.20 9.80 -14.75
C PHE A 50 -5.07 9.25 -16.17
N TYR A 51 -4.61 8.01 -16.34
CA TYR A 51 -4.57 7.35 -17.65
C TYR A 51 -5.96 7.27 -18.29
N ARG A 52 -7.01 6.97 -17.52
CA ARG A 52 -8.40 6.97 -18.00
C ARG A 52 -9.04 8.36 -18.12
N GLY A 53 -8.37 9.40 -17.63
CA GLY A 53 -8.91 10.76 -17.58
C GLY A 53 -9.89 11.04 -16.43
N HIS A 54 -10.03 10.14 -15.45
CA HIS A 54 -10.86 10.37 -14.26
C HIS A 54 -10.23 11.37 -13.29
N GLN A 55 -8.90 11.44 -13.26
CA GLN A 55 -8.13 12.42 -12.51
C GLN A 55 -7.41 13.36 -13.48
N LYS A 56 -7.49 14.67 -13.23
CA LYS A 56 -6.74 15.65 -14.03
C LYS A 56 -5.23 15.48 -13.81
N MET A 57 -4.50 15.40 -14.91
CA MET A 57 -3.03 15.40 -14.98
C MET A 57 -2.63 16.29 -16.15
N GLU A 58 -1.59 17.10 -15.97
CA GLU A 58 -1.07 17.93 -17.06
C GLU A 58 -0.21 17.09 -18.01
N PRO A 59 -0.37 17.25 -19.32
CA PRO A 59 0.53 16.67 -20.30
C PRO A 59 1.99 17.06 -20.01
N GLY A 60 2.92 16.11 -20.14
CA GLY A 60 4.35 16.36 -19.97
C GLY A 60 4.93 16.01 -18.59
N VAL A 61 4.10 15.67 -17.61
CA VAL A 61 4.56 15.15 -16.30
C VAL A 61 5.19 13.76 -16.49
N ILE A 62 6.34 13.53 -15.84
CA ILE A 62 6.93 12.18 -15.75
C ILE A 62 6.10 11.37 -14.75
N CYS A 63 5.69 10.16 -15.14
CA CYS A 63 4.76 9.34 -14.36
C CYS A 63 5.41 8.52 -13.24
N GLY A 64 4.56 7.97 -12.38
CA GLY A 64 4.87 6.89 -11.45
C GLY A 64 5.46 7.28 -10.11
N HIS A 65 5.07 6.54 -9.08
CA HIS A 65 5.45 6.78 -7.68
C HIS A 65 6.03 5.56 -6.98
N GLU A 66 6.28 4.49 -7.72
CA GLU A 66 6.91 3.28 -7.22
C GLU A 66 8.22 3.07 -7.95
N PHE A 67 9.35 3.20 -7.26
CA PHE A 67 10.66 2.97 -7.85
C PHE A 67 11.70 2.52 -6.83
N VAL A 68 12.61 1.68 -7.33
CA VAL A 68 13.79 1.14 -6.65
C VAL A 68 15.00 1.54 -7.49
N GLY A 69 16.13 1.76 -6.84
CA GLY A 69 17.34 2.16 -7.56
C GLY A 69 18.52 2.37 -6.65
N HIS A 70 19.51 3.08 -7.18
CA HIS A 70 20.74 3.42 -6.47
C HIS A 70 20.90 4.94 -6.37
N VAL A 71 21.41 5.39 -5.25
CA VAL A 71 21.78 6.80 -5.07
C VAL A 71 22.86 7.19 -6.08
N GLN A 72 22.57 8.15 -6.95
CA GLN A 72 23.49 8.71 -7.94
C GLN A 72 24.20 9.96 -7.40
N GLU A 73 23.44 10.86 -6.79
CA GLU A 73 23.92 12.14 -6.26
C GLU A 73 23.17 12.48 -4.96
N LEU A 74 23.83 13.19 -4.05
CA LEU A 74 23.28 13.62 -2.77
C LEU A 74 23.45 15.12 -2.60
N GLY A 75 22.40 15.79 -2.14
CA GLY A 75 22.50 17.15 -1.63
C GLY A 75 23.33 17.20 -0.35
N PRO A 76 23.96 18.36 -0.05
CA PRO A 76 24.91 18.50 1.06
C PRO A 76 24.31 18.30 2.46
N GLU A 77 22.98 18.30 2.61
CA GLU A 77 22.30 18.09 3.90
C GLU A 77 21.70 16.69 4.07
N VAL A 78 21.87 15.78 3.10
CA VAL A 78 21.45 14.38 3.25
C VAL A 78 22.44 13.62 4.12
N LYS A 79 21.95 12.95 5.17
CA LYS A 79 22.79 12.35 6.21
C LYS A 79 22.78 10.82 6.25
N ASN A 80 21.69 10.19 5.80
CA ASN A 80 21.44 8.76 6.03
C ASN A 80 21.80 7.86 4.85
N PHE A 81 22.31 8.43 3.75
CA PHE A 81 22.56 7.71 2.50
C PHE A 81 23.95 7.97 1.94
N LYS A 82 24.44 7.04 1.12
CA LYS A 82 25.72 7.13 0.39
C LYS A 82 25.50 6.90 -1.10
N ILE A 83 26.33 7.52 -1.94
CA ILE A 83 26.34 7.25 -3.39
C ILE A 83 26.56 5.74 -3.63
N GLY A 84 25.79 5.18 -4.56
CA GLY A 84 25.77 3.75 -4.89
C GLY A 84 24.85 2.89 -4.01
N GLN A 85 24.33 3.42 -2.89
CA GLN A 85 23.47 2.66 -1.99
C GLN A 85 22.12 2.32 -2.66
N LYS A 86 21.70 1.06 -2.53
CA LYS A 86 20.39 0.58 -3.01
C LYS A 86 19.28 1.11 -2.09
N ILE A 87 18.23 1.65 -2.70
CA ILE A 87 17.10 2.25 -1.99
C ILE A 87 15.75 1.77 -2.54
N VAL A 88 14.72 1.84 -1.69
CA VAL A 88 13.31 1.85 -2.08
C VAL A 88 12.77 3.25 -1.80
N CYS A 89 12.04 3.84 -2.74
CA CYS A 89 11.36 5.11 -2.49
C CYS A 89 9.92 4.86 -2.04
N THR A 90 9.49 5.54 -0.98
CA THR A 90 8.06 5.59 -0.62
C THR A 90 7.31 6.52 -1.57
N PHE A 91 6.04 6.23 -1.86
CA PHE A 91 5.25 6.92 -2.90
C PHE A 91 4.99 8.42 -2.66
N THR A 92 5.24 8.93 -1.46
CA THR A 92 5.11 10.36 -1.11
C THR A 92 6.37 10.88 -0.44
N ILE A 93 6.77 12.10 -0.81
CA ILE A 93 7.85 12.78 -0.09
C ILE A 93 7.48 12.99 1.38
N THR A 94 8.43 12.71 2.26
CA THR A 94 8.24 12.79 3.71
C THR A 94 9.33 13.65 4.31
N CYS A 95 8.95 14.75 4.95
CA CYS A 95 9.91 15.77 5.30
C CYS A 95 10.66 15.55 6.62
N MET A 96 10.14 14.67 7.49
CA MET A 96 10.71 14.34 8.81
C MET A 96 11.06 15.53 9.73
N GLU A 97 10.39 16.67 9.53
CA GLU A 97 10.60 17.89 10.34
C GLU A 97 9.30 18.46 10.91
N CYS A 98 8.18 18.31 10.20
CA CYS A 98 6.89 18.81 10.70
C CYS A 98 6.34 17.94 11.84
N TRP A 99 5.46 18.51 12.66
CA TRP A 99 4.82 17.83 13.79
C TRP A 99 4.27 16.45 13.40
N PHE A 100 3.52 16.35 12.30
CA PHE A 100 2.95 15.08 11.85
C PHE A 100 4.01 14.02 11.58
N CYS A 101 5.10 14.36 10.89
CA CYS A 101 6.16 13.40 10.61
C CYS A 101 6.87 12.93 11.89
N LEU A 102 7.17 13.86 12.80
CA LEU A 102 7.85 13.56 14.06
C LEU A 102 7.01 12.69 15.00
N HIS A 103 5.68 12.70 14.84
CA HIS A 103 4.75 11.85 15.62
C HIS A 103 4.30 10.60 14.83
N GLY A 104 4.95 10.27 13.72
CA GLY A 104 4.68 9.05 12.94
C GLY A 104 3.45 9.12 12.02
N TYR A 105 2.86 10.30 11.82
CA TYR A 105 1.78 10.56 10.86
C TYR A 105 2.36 11.02 9.51
N THR A 106 3.31 10.27 8.96
CA THR A 106 4.05 10.65 7.75
C THR A 106 3.16 10.77 6.50
N ASN A 107 2.05 10.04 6.47
CA ASN A 107 0.96 10.17 5.50
C ASN A 107 0.27 11.55 5.50
N ARG A 108 0.49 12.37 6.54
CA ARG A 108 -0.04 13.74 6.70
C ARG A 108 1.08 14.77 6.80
N CYS A 109 2.24 14.48 6.23
CA CYS A 109 3.32 15.46 6.09
C CYS A 109 2.79 16.75 5.45
N VAL A 110 3.06 17.91 6.06
CA VAL A 110 2.62 19.22 5.52
C VAL A 110 3.35 19.60 4.23
N ARG A 111 4.50 18.97 3.96
CA ARG A 111 5.24 19.08 2.70
C ARG A 111 5.08 17.83 1.83
N GLY A 112 4.12 16.96 2.16
CA GLY A 112 3.90 15.70 1.47
C GLY A 112 3.34 15.92 0.06
N LYS A 113 3.93 15.23 -0.92
CA LYS A 113 3.50 15.23 -2.32
C LYS A 113 3.78 13.86 -2.93
N SER A 114 2.84 13.33 -3.72
CA SER A 114 3.03 12.07 -4.43
C SER A 114 3.89 12.29 -5.67
N PHE A 115 4.83 11.38 -5.93
CA PHE A 115 5.58 11.34 -7.18
C PHE A 115 4.64 11.15 -8.38
N GLY A 116 5.01 11.69 -9.54
CA GLY A 116 4.20 11.61 -10.76
C GLY A 116 2.82 12.23 -10.59
N SER A 117 2.74 13.37 -9.89
CA SER A 117 1.51 14.14 -9.68
C SER A 117 1.66 15.55 -10.24
N LEU A 118 0.58 16.34 -10.22
CA LEU A 118 0.54 17.67 -10.80
C LEU A 118 1.73 18.55 -10.36
N GLY A 119 2.61 18.90 -11.30
CA GLY A 119 3.81 19.70 -11.08
C GLY A 119 4.86 19.02 -10.20
N PHE A 120 4.94 17.68 -10.22
CA PHE A 120 5.99 16.93 -9.53
C PHE A 120 6.25 15.60 -10.24
N ASP A 121 7.39 15.55 -10.93
CA ASP A 121 7.82 14.40 -11.73
C ASP A 121 7.95 13.12 -10.90
N GLY A 122 7.70 12.00 -11.56
CA GLY A 122 7.72 10.66 -11.00
C GLY A 122 8.98 9.86 -11.32
N GLY A 123 8.95 8.59 -10.91
CA GLY A 123 10.09 7.67 -11.00
C GLY A 123 10.03 6.68 -12.16
N GLN A 124 9.06 6.74 -13.06
CA GLN A 124 9.10 5.99 -14.32
C GLN A 124 10.06 6.68 -15.32
N ALA A 125 11.33 6.79 -14.93
CA ALA A 125 12.42 7.40 -15.69
C ALA A 125 13.76 6.81 -15.22
N GLU A 126 14.82 6.90 -16.04
CA GLU A 126 16.15 6.37 -15.66
C GLU A 126 16.73 7.08 -14.43
N TYR A 127 16.38 8.36 -14.23
CA TYR A 127 16.76 9.13 -13.05
C TYR A 127 15.59 9.92 -12.47
N VAL A 128 15.57 10.10 -11.15
CA VAL A 128 14.54 10.86 -10.45
C VAL A 128 15.12 11.67 -9.30
N ARG A 129 14.63 12.90 -9.12
CA ARG A 129 14.94 13.75 -7.96
C ARG A 129 14.02 13.42 -6.81
N VAL A 130 14.59 13.16 -5.64
CA VAL A 130 13.88 12.82 -4.41
C VAL A 130 14.15 13.88 -3.34
N PRO A 131 13.21 14.80 -3.09
CA PRO A 131 13.27 15.73 -1.98
C PRO A 131 13.16 15.04 -0.63
N PHE A 132 13.78 15.67 0.38
CA PHE A 132 13.83 15.16 1.75
C PHE A 132 14.30 13.71 1.79
N ALA A 133 15.44 13.41 1.14
CA ALA A 133 15.91 12.05 0.90
C ALA A 133 15.93 11.17 2.16
N ASP A 134 16.40 11.71 3.29
CA ASP A 134 16.45 11.03 4.60
C ASP A 134 15.07 10.58 5.12
N GLY A 135 14.02 11.31 4.76
CA GLY A 135 12.65 11.00 5.13
C GLY A 135 11.91 10.15 4.09
N THR A 136 12.21 10.33 2.80
CA THR A 136 11.47 9.71 1.69
C THR A 136 12.02 8.34 1.26
N LEU A 137 13.35 8.20 1.21
CA LEU A 137 14.04 6.98 0.79
C LEU A 137 14.19 6.02 1.95
N GLN A 138 14.18 4.72 1.67
CA GLN A 138 14.44 3.65 2.62
C GLN A 138 15.61 2.79 2.12
N PRO A 139 16.51 2.32 3.01
CA PRO A 139 17.51 1.33 2.63
C PRO A 139 16.83 0.06 2.11
N ALA A 140 17.31 -0.46 0.98
CA ALA A 140 16.81 -1.70 0.40
C ALA A 140 17.72 -2.88 0.78
N PRO A 141 17.17 -4.06 1.11
CA PRO A 141 17.98 -5.27 1.25
C PRO A 141 18.54 -5.68 -0.13
N THR A 142 19.78 -6.16 -0.14
CA THR A 142 20.44 -6.66 -1.36
C THR A 142 20.04 -8.08 -1.70
N THR A 143 19.43 -8.81 -0.76
CA THR A 143 18.99 -10.21 -0.91
C THR A 143 17.63 -10.37 -1.58
N VAL A 144 16.88 -9.28 -1.76
CA VAL A 144 15.55 -9.28 -2.38
C VAL A 144 15.63 -8.65 -3.77
N ASP A 145 15.01 -9.32 -4.75
CA ASP A 145 14.92 -8.84 -6.14
C ASP A 145 14.21 -7.48 -6.22
N ASP A 146 14.77 -6.58 -7.03
CA ASP A 146 14.29 -5.21 -7.18
C ASP A 146 12.83 -5.14 -7.61
N SER A 147 12.41 -6.03 -8.51
CA SER A 147 11.03 -6.05 -8.98
C SER A 147 10.05 -6.43 -7.87
N LEU A 148 10.47 -7.25 -6.90
CA LEU A 148 9.64 -7.55 -5.73
C LEU A 148 9.65 -6.38 -4.73
N LEU A 149 10.79 -5.71 -4.56
CA LEU A 149 10.90 -4.54 -3.70
C LEU A 149 10.02 -3.36 -4.15
N ILE A 150 9.56 -3.35 -5.41
CA ILE A 150 8.59 -2.34 -5.87
C ILE A 150 7.31 -2.34 -5.01
N MET A 151 6.94 -3.51 -4.45
CA MET A 151 5.77 -3.62 -3.59
C MET A 151 5.94 -2.80 -2.30
N MET A 152 7.18 -2.58 -1.86
CA MET A 152 7.52 -1.80 -0.67
C MET A 152 7.41 -0.29 -0.88
N CYS A 153 7.23 0.18 -2.11
CA CYS A 153 7.02 1.61 -2.39
C CYS A 153 5.65 2.10 -1.91
N ASP A 154 4.62 1.25 -1.99
CA ASP A 154 3.23 1.57 -1.64
C ASP A 154 2.47 0.34 -1.15
N ILE A 155 2.14 -0.57 -2.06
CA ILE A 155 1.06 -1.56 -1.85
C ILE A 155 1.29 -2.48 -0.64
N PHE A 156 2.53 -2.86 -0.34
CA PHE A 156 2.85 -3.73 0.78
C PHE A 156 2.80 -2.99 2.12
N PRO A 157 3.46 -1.83 2.31
CA PRO A 157 3.23 -0.97 3.48
C PRO A 157 1.75 -0.63 3.70
N THR A 158 1.00 -0.39 2.62
CA THR A 158 -0.43 -0.07 2.68
C THR A 158 -1.26 -1.25 3.16
N GLY A 159 -1.04 -2.44 2.61
CA GLY A 159 -1.71 -3.67 3.05
C GLY A 159 -1.32 -4.06 4.47
N TYR A 160 -0.02 -3.97 4.81
CA TYR A 160 0.49 -4.16 6.16
C TYR A 160 -0.23 -3.25 7.14
N TYR A 161 -0.30 -1.95 6.87
CA TYR A 161 -0.92 -0.97 7.76
C TYR A 161 -2.42 -1.24 8.00
N GLY A 162 -3.13 -1.69 6.97
CA GLY A 162 -4.53 -2.10 7.10
C GLY A 162 -4.72 -3.23 8.11
N ALA A 163 -3.90 -4.28 8.02
CA ALA A 163 -3.90 -5.39 8.96
C ALA A 163 -3.38 -5.01 10.34
N ASP A 164 -2.25 -4.30 10.40
CA ASP A 164 -1.56 -3.89 11.62
C ASP A 164 -2.48 -3.07 12.54
N ARG A 165 -3.27 -2.16 11.99
CA ARG A 165 -4.26 -1.40 12.78
C ARG A 165 -5.32 -2.28 13.44
N ALA A 166 -5.84 -3.26 12.70
CA ALA A 166 -6.82 -4.19 13.24
C ALA A 166 -6.19 -5.07 14.33
N ILE A 167 -4.95 -5.53 14.11
CA ILE A 167 -4.17 -6.31 15.08
C ILE A 167 -3.89 -5.50 16.35
N GLN A 168 -3.34 -4.29 16.20
CA GLN A 168 -2.97 -3.41 17.31
C GLN A 168 -4.17 -3.02 18.18
N TYR A 169 -5.36 -2.90 17.59
CA TYR A 169 -6.58 -2.71 18.36
C TYR A 169 -6.76 -3.82 19.39
N PHE A 170 -6.74 -5.09 18.98
CA PHE A 170 -6.90 -6.23 19.90
C PHE A 170 -5.72 -6.41 20.86
N GLU A 171 -4.49 -6.22 20.38
CA GLU A 171 -3.32 -6.30 21.27
C GLU A 171 -3.36 -5.22 22.36
N SER A 172 -3.81 -4.00 22.03
CA SER A 172 -3.93 -2.92 23.02
C SER A 172 -5.00 -3.22 24.07
N GLN A 173 -6.17 -3.71 23.65
CA GLN A 173 -7.26 -4.09 24.56
C GLN A 173 -6.83 -5.25 25.46
N SER A 174 -6.13 -6.23 24.90
CA SER A 174 -5.61 -7.38 25.64
C SER A 174 -4.62 -6.97 26.72
N ARG A 175 -3.65 -6.10 26.39
CA ARG A 175 -2.68 -5.57 27.37
C ARG A 175 -3.35 -4.80 28.51
N GLU A 176 -4.40 -4.03 28.19
CA GLU A 176 -5.19 -3.31 29.21
C GLU A 176 -5.90 -4.30 30.14
N LEU A 177 -6.57 -5.31 29.59
CA LEU A 177 -7.26 -6.34 30.37
C LEU A 177 -6.29 -7.19 31.20
N GLU A 178 -5.11 -7.52 30.68
CA GLU A 178 -4.04 -8.18 31.43
C GLU A 178 -3.62 -7.36 32.65
N SER A 179 -3.43 -6.05 32.48
CA SER A 179 -3.11 -5.14 33.59
C SER A 179 -4.22 -5.07 34.65
N ILE A 180 -5.48 -5.15 34.25
CA ILE A 180 -6.62 -5.17 35.17
C ILE A 180 -6.68 -6.52 35.90
N ASN A 181 -6.57 -7.61 35.14
CA ASN A 181 -6.61 -8.99 35.65
C ASN A 181 -5.48 -9.30 36.63
N ALA A 182 -4.32 -8.65 36.49
CA ALA A 182 -3.21 -8.78 37.43
C ALA A 182 -3.60 -8.43 38.88
N ASN A 183 -4.56 -7.51 39.05
CA ASN A 183 -5.08 -7.13 40.36
C ASN A 183 -6.39 -7.84 40.70
N THR A 184 -7.24 -8.11 39.72
CA THR A 184 -8.54 -8.77 39.91
C THR A 184 -8.89 -9.59 38.68
N PRO A 185 -8.69 -10.92 38.68
CA PRO A 185 -8.91 -11.76 37.50
C PRO A 185 -10.41 -11.88 37.22
N MET A 186 -10.90 -11.04 36.31
CA MET A 186 -12.33 -10.87 36.04
C MET A 186 -12.68 -10.98 34.55
N PHE A 187 -11.73 -10.65 33.66
CA PHE A 187 -11.97 -10.59 32.22
C PHE A 187 -11.21 -11.68 31.48
N GLN A 188 -11.76 -12.14 30.37
CA GLN A 188 -11.04 -13.01 29.44
C GLN A 188 -10.26 -12.13 28.45
N VAL A 189 -8.99 -12.45 28.25
CA VAL A 189 -8.13 -11.80 27.26
C VAL A 189 -8.38 -12.46 25.90
N GLN A 190 -8.57 -11.66 24.86
CA GLN A 190 -8.78 -12.16 23.51
C GLN A 190 -7.44 -12.23 22.76
N GLU A 191 -6.92 -13.43 22.52
CA GLU A 191 -5.69 -13.60 21.73
C GLU A 191 -5.98 -13.52 20.21
N LEU A 192 -4.99 -13.06 19.43
CA LEU A 192 -5.12 -12.96 17.97
C LEU A 192 -5.43 -14.30 17.29
N LYS A 193 -4.92 -15.41 17.84
CA LYS A 193 -5.16 -16.77 17.33
C LYS A 193 -6.63 -17.21 17.43
N ASP A 194 -7.41 -16.52 18.25
CA ASP A 194 -8.83 -16.79 18.46
C ASP A 194 -9.72 -15.79 17.68
N CYS A 195 -9.12 -14.76 17.07
CA CYS A 195 -9.83 -13.75 16.31
C CYS A 195 -10.24 -14.24 14.90
N VAL A 196 -11.39 -13.75 14.45
CA VAL A 196 -11.88 -13.89 13.08
C VAL A 196 -11.82 -12.55 12.35
N PHE A 197 -10.92 -12.44 11.38
CA PHE A 197 -10.77 -11.25 10.55
C PHE A 197 -11.35 -11.49 9.15
N VAL A 198 -11.92 -10.45 8.55
CA VAL A 198 -12.41 -10.46 7.17
C VAL A 198 -11.67 -9.41 6.37
N CYS A 199 -11.03 -9.81 5.28
CA CYS A 199 -10.44 -8.91 4.29
C CYS A 199 -11.43 -8.75 3.12
N LEU A 200 -12.02 -7.56 2.97
CA LEU A 200 -12.88 -7.22 1.84
C LEU A 200 -12.04 -6.63 0.72
N GLY A 201 -11.91 -7.38 -0.37
CA GLY A 201 -11.05 -7.07 -1.51
C GLY A 201 -9.73 -7.83 -1.44
N CYS A 202 -9.47 -8.66 -2.44
CA CYS A 202 -8.26 -9.46 -2.64
C CYS A 202 -7.42 -8.94 -3.81
N GLY A 203 -7.52 -7.64 -4.11
CA GLY A 203 -6.58 -6.96 -5.00
C GLY A 203 -5.17 -6.89 -4.40
N PRO A 204 -4.22 -6.21 -5.06
CA PRO A 204 -2.83 -6.21 -4.62
C PRO A 204 -2.60 -5.84 -3.15
N VAL A 205 -3.22 -4.75 -2.70
CA VAL A 205 -3.15 -4.29 -1.29
C VAL A 205 -3.79 -5.32 -0.34
N GLY A 206 -4.93 -5.89 -0.74
CA GLY A 206 -5.66 -6.85 0.10
C GLY A 206 -4.94 -8.17 0.29
N LEU A 207 -4.26 -8.66 -0.76
CA LEU A 207 -3.36 -9.80 -0.64
C LEU A 207 -2.21 -9.52 0.35
N CYS A 208 -1.59 -8.33 0.29
CA CYS A 208 -0.59 -7.93 1.29
C CYS A 208 -1.17 -7.88 2.72
N SER A 209 -2.42 -7.42 2.91
CA SER A 209 -3.11 -7.46 4.22
C SER A 209 -3.36 -8.88 4.70
N ILE A 210 -3.87 -9.77 3.84
CA ILE A 210 -4.11 -11.18 4.15
C ILE A 210 -2.81 -11.85 4.61
N LEU A 211 -1.74 -11.69 3.82
CA LEU A 211 -0.43 -12.23 4.14
C LEU A 211 0.12 -11.71 5.48
N THR A 212 -0.13 -10.43 5.78
CA THR A 212 0.22 -9.83 7.08
C THR A 212 -0.56 -10.47 8.22
N CYS A 213 -1.88 -10.62 8.10
CA CYS A 213 -2.70 -11.29 9.12
C CYS A 213 -2.23 -12.72 9.39
N LEU A 214 -1.94 -13.48 8.34
CA LEU A 214 -1.45 -14.87 8.45
C LEU A 214 -0.07 -14.92 9.11
N THR A 215 0.85 -14.03 8.72
CA THR A 215 2.20 -13.93 9.30
C THR A 215 2.14 -13.58 10.79
N LYS A 216 1.20 -12.72 11.19
CA LYS A 216 0.95 -12.32 12.58
C LYS A 216 0.06 -13.32 13.34
N LYS A 217 -0.26 -14.46 12.74
CA LYS A 217 -1.01 -15.58 13.35
C LYS A 217 -2.41 -15.21 13.84
N VAL A 218 -3.12 -14.39 13.07
CA VAL A 218 -4.57 -14.20 13.25
C VAL A 218 -5.28 -15.55 13.01
N GLY A 219 -6.23 -15.89 13.88
CA GLY A 219 -6.88 -17.21 13.94
C GLY A 219 -7.54 -17.66 12.64
N LYS A 220 -8.57 -16.93 12.20
CA LYS A 220 -9.22 -17.15 10.90
C LYS A 220 -9.20 -15.87 10.08
N VAL A 221 -8.73 -15.96 8.84
CA VAL A 221 -8.72 -14.85 7.89
C VAL A 221 -9.63 -15.21 6.72
N PHE A 222 -10.79 -14.58 6.62
CA PHE A 222 -11.69 -14.72 5.48
C PHE A 222 -11.31 -13.72 4.40
N ALA A 223 -11.17 -14.19 3.17
CA ALA A 223 -10.83 -13.40 1.99
C ALA A 223 -12.07 -13.27 1.10
N VAL A 224 -12.57 -12.05 0.91
CA VAL A 224 -13.80 -11.79 0.15
C VAL A 224 -13.47 -11.02 -1.12
N ASP A 225 -13.84 -11.55 -2.28
CA ASP A 225 -13.68 -10.88 -3.59
C ASP A 225 -14.70 -11.46 -4.59
N ALA A 226 -14.83 -10.83 -5.75
CA ALA A 226 -15.62 -11.34 -6.87
C ALA A 226 -14.77 -12.13 -7.89
N VAL A 227 -13.45 -11.95 -7.88
CA VAL A 227 -12.51 -12.54 -8.86
C VAL A 227 -11.90 -13.83 -8.33
N ASP A 228 -12.12 -14.94 -9.04
CA ASP A 228 -11.66 -16.28 -8.64
C ASP A 228 -10.14 -16.36 -8.48
N ASP A 229 -9.36 -15.81 -9.42
CA ASP A 229 -7.90 -15.86 -9.38
C ASP A 229 -7.32 -15.21 -8.11
N ARG A 230 -7.97 -14.16 -7.61
CA ARG A 230 -7.55 -13.46 -6.39
C ARG A 230 -7.88 -14.28 -5.14
N LEU A 231 -9.04 -14.93 -5.13
CA LEU A 231 -9.46 -15.84 -4.07
C LEU A 231 -8.57 -17.08 -4.01
N ALA A 232 -8.22 -17.65 -5.17
CA ALA A 232 -7.32 -18.80 -5.25
C ALA A 232 -5.92 -18.49 -4.70
N GLU A 233 -5.39 -17.29 -4.96
CA GLU A 233 -4.13 -16.85 -4.36
C GLU A 233 -4.24 -16.70 -2.84
N ALA A 234 -5.31 -16.08 -2.35
CA ALA A 234 -5.55 -15.93 -0.91
C ALA A 234 -5.68 -17.30 -0.20
N GLU A 235 -6.40 -18.23 -0.82
CA GLU A 235 -6.57 -19.61 -0.35
C GLU A 235 -5.22 -20.35 -0.30
N ARG A 236 -4.41 -20.24 -1.36
CA ARG A 236 -3.07 -20.83 -1.44
C ARG A 236 -2.18 -20.40 -0.26
N TRP A 237 -2.37 -19.18 0.27
CA TRP A 237 -1.59 -18.68 1.40
C TRP A 237 -2.14 -19.09 2.77
N GLY A 238 -3.40 -19.56 2.84
CA GLY A 238 -4.06 -20.04 4.05
C GLY A 238 -5.28 -19.23 4.48
N ALA A 239 -5.78 -18.29 3.67
CA ALA A 239 -7.05 -17.62 3.95
C ALA A 239 -8.25 -18.49 3.52
N ILE A 240 -9.43 -18.17 4.05
CA ILE A 240 -10.68 -18.86 3.70
C ILE A 240 -11.40 -18.03 2.62
N PRO A 241 -11.42 -18.47 1.35
CA PRO A 241 -12.02 -17.69 0.27
C PRO A 241 -13.55 -17.70 0.35
N LEU A 242 -14.17 -16.54 0.15
CA LEU A 242 -15.62 -16.37 -0.01
C LEU A 242 -15.91 -15.49 -1.22
N LYS A 243 -16.65 -16.03 -2.19
CA LYS A 243 -16.97 -15.38 -3.45
C LYS A 243 -18.24 -14.55 -3.36
N LEU A 244 -18.11 -13.26 -3.64
CA LEU A 244 -19.24 -12.33 -3.75
C LEU A 244 -20.24 -12.81 -4.82
N GLY A 245 -21.54 -12.75 -4.48
CA GLY A 245 -22.63 -13.18 -5.36
C GLY A 245 -22.83 -14.70 -5.45
N ARG A 246 -21.97 -15.51 -4.82
CA ARG A 246 -22.12 -16.96 -4.71
C ARG A 246 -22.32 -17.42 -3.28
N ASP A 247 -21.42 -17.01 -2.39
CA ASP A 247 -21.38 -17.49 -1.02
C ASP A 247 -22.21 -16.59 -0.09
N ASP A 248 -22.88 -17.19 0.90
CA ASP A 248 -23.49 -16.43 2.00
C ASP A 248 -22.40 -16.04 3.01
N ILE A 249 -21.73 -14.93 2.70
CA ILE A 249 -20.60 -14.41 3.48
C ILE A 249 -21.01 -14.19 4.93
N LYS A 250 -22.17 -13.55 5.17
CA LYS A 250 -22.62 -13.24 6.52
C LYS A 250 -22.88 -14.50 7.34
N ALA A 251 -23.58 -15.48 6.77
CA ALA A 251 -23.81 -16.75 7.45
C ALA A 251 -22.50 -17.46 7.80
N LYS A 252 -21.51 -17.46 6.90
CA LYS A 252 -20.20 -18.08 7.15
C LYS A 252 -19.40 -17.39 8.25
N ILE A 253 -19.44 -16.07 8.30
CA ILE A 253 -18.80 -15.32 9.39
C ILE A 253 -19.51 -15.58 10.73
N LEU A 254 -20.85 -15.59 10.75
CA LEU A 254 -21.62 -15.89 11.95
C LEU A 254 -21.36 -17.32 12.44
N GLU A 255 -21.34 -18.30 11.55
CA GLU A 255 -20.98 -19.70 11.85
C GLU A 255 -19.59 -19.78 12.49
N ALA A 256 -18.61 -19.07 11.93
CA ALA A 256 -17.24 -19.08 12.43
C ALA A 256 -17.03 -18.36 13.77
N THR A 257 -18.01 -17.57 14.22
CA THR A 257 -17.93 -16.68 15.38
C THR A 257 -19.06 -16.89 16.38
N GLU A 258 -19.76 -18.03 16.32
CA GLU A 258 -20.90 -18.36 17.19
C GLU A 258 -21.98 -17.24 17.21
N GLY A 259 -22.24 -16.65 16.05
CA GLY A 259 -23.26 -15.62 15.86
C GLY A 259 -22.82 -14.20 16.24
N ARG A 260 -21.57 -13.98 16.69
CA ARG A 260 -21.08 -12.65 17.09
C ARG A 260 -20.90 -11.70 15.90
N GLY A 261 -20.36 -12.22 14.79
CA GLY A 261 -19.80 -11.43 13.69
C GLY A 261 -18.28 -11.34 13.77
N ALA A 262 -17.63 -10.82 12.72
CA ALA A 262 -16.17 -10.73 12.63
C ALA A 262 -15.58 -9.78 13.68
N ASP A 263 -14.48 -10.16 14.31
CA ASP A 263 -13.75 -9.33 15.26
C ASP A 263 -13.21 -8.06 14.58
N ALA A 264 -12.60 -8.22 13.41
CA ALA A 264 -12.25 -7.11 12.55
C ALA A 264 -12.65 -7.33 11.10
N VAL A 265 -12.94 -6.22 10.42
CA VAL A 265 -13.04 -6.17 8.96
C VAL A 265 -12.01 -5.18 8.43
N ILE A 266 -11.11 -5.67 7.57
CA ILE A 266 -10.15 -4.86 6.84
C ILE A 266 -10.75 -4.58 5.47
N GLU A 267 -11.12 -3.32 5.23
CA GLU A 267 -11.79 -2.90 4.00
C GLU A 267 -10.77 -2.27 3.03
N LEU A 268 -10.64 -2.88 1.85
CA LEU A 268 -9.53 -2.65 0.91
C LEU A 268 -10.01 -2.32 -0.51
N VAL A 269 -11.30 -2.00 -0.68
CA VAL A 269 -11.94 -1.74 -1.99
C VAL A 269 -12.11 -0.25 -2.24
N GLY A 270 -12.63 0.50 -1.27
CA GLY A 270 -12.81 1.95 -1.36
C GLY A 270 -14.15 2.40 -1.95
N ASN A 271 -15.23 1.65 -1.73
CA ASN A 271 -16.57 2.10 -2.12
C ASN A 271 -17.62 1.89 -1.00
N ALA A 272 -18.76 2.58 -1.12
CA ALA A 272 -19.82 2.56 -0.12
C ALA A 272 -20.40 1.15 0.13
N ALA A 273 -20.51 0.32 -0.91
CA ALA A 273 -21.01 -1.05 -0.75
C ALA A 273 -20.07 -1.91 0.11
N ALA A 274 -18.76 -1.85 -0.15
CA ALA A 274 -17.76 -2.55 0.64
C ALA A 274 -17.71 -2.05 2.09
N LEU A 275 -17.81 -0.73 2.30
CA LEU A 275 -17.86 -0.16 3.65
C LEU A 275 -19.16 -0.53 4.39
N LYS A 276 -20.29 -0.64 3.68
CA LYS A 276 -21.55 -1.14 4.27
C LYS A 276 -21.42 -2.60 4.67
N SER A 277 -20.87 -3.45 3.81
CA SER A 277 -20.59 -4.85 4.15
C SER A 277 -19.64 -4.95 5.34
N ALA A 278 -18.60 -4.11 5.43
CA ALA A 278 -17.73 -4.08 6.60
C ALA A 278 -18.49 -3.77 7.88
N PHE A 279 -19.38 -2.77 7.83
CA PHE A 279 -20.25 -2.43 8.95
C PHE A 279 -21.21 -3.56 9.31
N GLU A 280 -21.76 -4.29 8.36
CA GLU A 280 -22.72 -5.37 8.62
C GLU A 280 -22.06 -6.64 9.16
N LEU A 281 -20.83 -6.94 8.71
CA LEU A 281 -20.09 -8.15 9.07
C LEU A 281 -19.35 -8.04 10.41
N VAL A 282 -18.86 -6.85 10.77
CA VAL A 282 -18.16 -6.66 12.05
C VAL A 282 -19.11 -6.90 13.22
N ARG A 283 -18.64 -7.50 14.32
CA ARG A 283 -19.45 -7.66 15.54
C ARG A 283 -19.60 -6.33 16.30
N PRO A 284 -20.56 -6.21 17.23
CA PRO A 284 -20.54 -5.15 18.23
C PRO A 284 -19.20 -5.11 18.98
N ALA A 285 -18.70 -3.90 19.26
CA ALA A 285 -17.37 -3.67 19.84
C ALA A 285 -16.20 -4.28 19.01
N GLY A 286 -16.40 -4.50 17.71
CA GLY A 286 -15.34 -4.89 16.77
C GLY A 286 -14.72 -3.67 16.06
N CYS A 287 -13.75 -3.94 15.19
CA CYS A 287 -12.97 -2.89 14.51
C CYS A 287 -13.08 -2.97 12.98
N ILE A 288 -13.34 -1.84 12.33
CA ILE A 288 -13.19 -1.67 10.88
C ILE A 288 -11.89 -0.92 10.60
N SER A 289 -10.98 -1.58 9.88
CA SER A 289 -9.78 -0.96 9.34
C SER A 289 -9.98 -0.68 7.85
N SER A 290 -10.49 0.50 7.49
CA SER A 290 -10.68 0.89 6.08
C SER A 290 -9.46 1.64 5.55
N ILE A 291 -8.87 1.09 4.49
CA ILE A 291 -7.73 1.65 3.75
C ILE A 291 -8.11 1.93 2.29
N GLY A 292 -9.21 1.34 1.80
CA GLY A 292 -9.77 1.64 0.49
C GLY A 292 -9.98 3.14 0.26
N PHE A 293 -9.75 3.60 -0.96
CA PHE A 293 -9.84 5.03 -1.30
C PHE A 293 -11.31 5.48 -1.47
N HIS A 294 -11.96 5.85 -0.37
CA HIS A 294 -13.34 6.34 -0.36
C HIS A 294 -13.46 7.80 -0.80
N GLN A 295 -14.46 8.07 -1.64
CA GLN A 295 -14.86 9.43 -2.05
C GLN A 295 -16.36 9.71 -1.79
N GLY A 296 -17.14 8.68 -1.45
CA GLY A 296 -18.57 8.76 -1.20
C GLY A 296 -18.93 8.92 0.27
N GLU A 297 -20.23 8.89 0.55
CA GLU A 297 -20.76 8.96 1.91
C GLU A 297 -20.52 7.68 2.72
N VAL A 298 -20.47 7.84 4.04
CA VAL A 298 -20.42 6.71 4.98
C VAL A 298 -21.81 6.05 5.02
N PRO A 299 -21.95 4.75 4.74
CA PRO A 299 -23.24 4.09 4.49
C PRO A 299 -23.97 3.62 5.76
N PHE A 300 -23.72 4.28 6.89
CA PHE A 300 -24.36 4.02 8.17
C PHE A 300 -24.42 5.31 8.98
N THR A 301 -25.41 5.40 9.85
CA THR A 301 -25.69 6.57 10.67
C THR A 301 -24.82 6.60 11.93
N ALA A 302 -24.70 7.78 12.54
CA ALA A 302 -24.04 7.93 13.84
C ALA A 302 -24.72 7.08 14.93
N PHE A 303 -26.06 6.94 14.89
CA PHE A 303 -26.80 6.11 15.84
C PHE A 303 -26.49 4.62 15.68
N GLU A 304 -26.45 4.12 14.45
CA GLU A 304 -26.06 2.72 14.18
C GLU A 304 -24.63 2.43 14.64
N ALA A 305 -23.69 3.34 14.39
CA ALA A 305 -22.32 3.21 14.85
C ALA A 305 -22.23 3.23 16.40
N TYR A 306 -22.96 4.15 17.04
CA TYR A 306 -23.04 4.25 18.50
C TYR A 306 -23.63 2.99 19.13
N ALA A 307 -24.77 2.51 18.63
CA ALA A 307 -25.43 1.31 19.11
C ALA A 307 -24.55 0.06 18.98
N LYS A 308 -23.66 0.04 17.98
CA LYS A 308 -22.73 -1.06 17.75
C LYS A 308 -21.43 -0.96 18.56
N ASN A 309 -21.17 0.15 19.26
CA ASN A 309 -19.86 0.48 19.82
C ASN A 309 -18.75 0.33 18.76
N LEU A 310 -19.01 0.86 17.56
CA LEU A 310 -18.14 0.67 16.42
C LEU A 310 -16.79 1.36 16.63
N ASN A 311 -15.70 0.61 16.45
CA ASN A 311 -14.38 1.18 16.25
C ASN A 311 -14.09 1.22 14.75
N ILE A 312 -13.81 2.40 14.20
CA ILE A 312 -13.48 2.55 12.79
C ILE A 312 -12.29 3.47 12.62
N ASN A 313 -11.36 3.07 11.76
CA ASN A 313 -10.24 3.89 11.34
C ASN A 313 -10.24 3.98 9.81
N MET A 314 -10.01 5.18 9.26
CA MET A 314 -9.97 5.43 7.82
C MET A 314 -8.75 6.27 7.45
N GLY A 315 -8.09 5.96 6.34
CA GLY A 315 -7.06 6.85 5.78
C GLY A 315 -5.86 6.15 5.14
N ARG A 316 -4.99 6.97 4.55
CA ARG A 316 -3.77 6.54 3.84
C ARG A 316 -2.73 5.95 4.79
N ALA A 317 -1.94 4.99 4.32
CA ALA A 317 -0.88 4.40 5.11
C ALA A 317 0.32 5.35 5.29
N PRO A 318 0.86 5.50 6.52
CA PRO A 318 2.13 6.19 6.75
C PRO A 318 3.29 5.27 6.35
N ALA A 319 3.48 5.02 5.05
CA ALA A 319 4.41 4.02 4.51
C ALA A 319 5.81 4.11 5.14
N ARG A 320 6.34 5.33 5.28
CA ARG A 320 7.63 5.59 5.96
C ARG A 320 7.69 5.06 7.40
N ARG A 321 6.60 5.17 8.17
CA ARG A 321 6.55 4.72 9.58
C ARG A 321 6.52 3.19 9.66
N VAL A 322 5.75 2.55 8.79
CA VAL A 322 5.53 1.09 8.85
C VAL A 322 6.53 0.28 8.02
N PHE A 323 7.41 0.97 7.27
CA PHE A 323 8.25 0.36 6.25
C PHE A 323 9.05 -0.86 6.76
N ASN A 324 9.78 -0.72 7.87
CA ASN A 324 10.63 -1.80 8.37
C ASN A 324 9.81 -3.03 8.78
N ASN A 325 8.71 -2.85 9.51
CA ASN A 325 7.85 -3.96 9.92
C ASN A 325 7.16 -4.62 8.72
N ALA A 326 6.76 -3.83 7.72
CA ALA A 326 6.21 -4.34 6.48
C ALA A 326 7.27 -5.12 5.66
N LEU A 327 8.52 -4.65 5.65
CA LEU A 327 9.64 -5.30 4.98
C LEU A 327 9.94 -6.65 5.61
N GLU A 328 9.92 -6.76 6.94
CA GLU A 328 10.10 -8.04 7.64
C GLU A 328 9.06 -9.07 7.19
N VAL A 329 7.80 -8.67 7.08
CA VAL A 329 6.72 -9.55 6.59
C VAL A 329 6.94 -9.93 5.12
N LEU A 330 7.35 -8.99 4.26
CA LEU A 330 7.65 -9.28 2.86
C LEU A 330 8.82 -10.26 2.73
N VAL A 331 9.92 -10.04 3.47
CA VAL A 331 11.11 -10.90 3.43
C VAL A 331 10.77 -12.31 3.90
N ALA A 332 10.04 -12.44 5.01
CA ALA A 332 9.61 -13.73 5.57
C ALA A 332 8.68 -14.51 4.62
N ASN A 333 8.05 -13.85 3.66
CA ASN A 333 7.13 -14.47 2.71
C ASN A 333 7.55 -14.27 1.25
N SER A 334 8.82 -13.93 1.00
CA SER A 334 9.29 -13.54 -0.34
C SER A 334 9.04 -14.60 -1.41
N ASP A 335 9.14 -15.88 -1.05
CA ASP A 335 8.81 -17.00 -1.93
C ASP A 335 7.35 -17.02 -2.38
N LYS A 336 6.40 -16.66 -1.49
CA LYS A 336 4.97 -16.63 -1.79
C LYS A 336 4.59 -15.48 -2.72
N VAL A 337 5.27 -14.35 -2.60
CA VAL A 337 4.96 -13.12 -3.36
C VAL A 337 5.82 -12.94 -4.61
N ARG A 338 6.72 -13.88 -4.91
CA ARG A 338 7.61 -13.80 -6.07
C ARG A 338 6.87 -13.68 -7.40
N GLU A 339 5.74 -14.37 -7.54
CA GLU A 339 4.91 -14.39 -8.76
C GLU A 339 3.95 -13.19 -8.86
N PHE A 340 3.98 -12.28 -7.88
CA PHE A 340 3.12 -11.12 -7.86
C PHE A 340 3.46 -10.14 -9.01
N VAL A 341 4.74 -10.05 -9.37
CA VAL A 341 5.22 -9.33 -10.55
C VAL A 341 5.04 -10.21 -11.77
N THR A 342 3.93 -10.00 -12.48
CA THR A 342 3.57 -10.81 -13.65
C THR A 342 4.25 -10.38 -14.95
N HIS A 343 4.62 -9.11 -15.07
CA HIS A 343 5.17 -8.55 -16.31
C HIS A 343 6.35 -7.63 -16.00
N LYS A 344 7.46 -7.86 -16.70
CA LYS A 344 8.65 -6.99 -16.71
C LYS A 344 8.86 -6.51 -18.14
N LEU A 345 8.85 -5.20 -18.35
CA LEU A 345 8.97 -4.57 -19.67
C LEU A 345 10.07 -3.52 -19.65
N PRO A 346 10.85 -3.32 -20.73
CA PRO A 346 11.74 -2.16 -20.80
C PRO A 346 10.92 -0.87 -20.76
N VAL A 347 11.50 0.23 -20.25
CA VAL A 347 10.81 1.54 -20.19
C VAL A 347 10.30 2.02 -21.56
N THR A 348 10.95 1.61 -22.65
CA THR A 348 10.52 1.91 -24.02
C THR A 348 9.16 1.28 -24.39
N GLU A 349 8.72 0.25 -23.67
CA GLU A 349 7.41 -0.40 -23.82
C GLU A 349 6.39 0.03 -22.75
N ALA A 350 6.63 1.14 -22.03
CA ALA A 350 5.75 1.57 -20.95
C ALA A 350 4.28 1.73 -21.37
N ALA A 351 4.01 2.28 -22.56
CA ALA A 351 2.64 2.43 -23.07
C ALA A 351 1.88 1.10 -23.17
N LYS A 352 2.57 0.05 -23.62
CA LYS A 352 2.03 -1.33 -23.64
C LYS A 352 1.84 -1.88 -22.23
N GLY A 353 2.75 -1.55 -21.30
CA GLY A 353 2.58 -1.89 -19.89
C GLY A 353 1.30 -1.31 -19.27
N TYR A 354 1.01 -0.03 -19.55
CA TYR A 354 -0.25 0.62 -19.16
C TYR A 354 -1.47 -0.07 -19.79
N GLU A 355 -1.40 -0.43 -21.07
CA GLU A 355 -2.49 -1.14 -21.77
C GLU A 355 -2.77 -2.53 -21.18
N ILE A 356 -1.73 -3.33 -20.93
CA ILE A 356 -1.84 -4.65 -20.30
C ILE A 356 -2.49 -4.53 -18.93
N PHE A 357 -2.06 -3.54 -18.14
CA PHE A 357 -2.57 -3.33 -16.79
C PHE A 357 -4.02 -2.82 -16.80
N GLU A 358 -4.36 -1.92 -17.72
CA GLU A 358 -5.73 -1.45 -17.93
C GLU A 358 -6.69 -2.59 -18.27
N LYS A 359 -6.26 -3.50 -19.15
CA LYS A 359 -7.04 -4.69 -19.55
C LYS A 359 -7.09 -5.78 -18.48
N GLN A 360 -6.53 -5.52 -17.28
CA GLN A 360 -6.46 -6.46 -16.16
C GLN A 360 -5.76 -7.77 -16.51
N GLN A 361 -4.85 -7.73 -17.48
CA GLN A 361 -4.04 -8.88 -17.92
C GLN A 361 -2.79 -9.08 -17.06
N ALA A 362 -2.47 -8.11 -16.20
CA ALA A 362 -1.36 -8.16 -15.25
C ALA A 362 -1.86 -7.90 -13.82
N ARG A 363 -1.26 -8.59 -12.84
CA ARG A 363 -1.43 -8.24 -11.42
C ARG A 363 -0.55 -7.05 -11.04
N LYS A 364 0.68 -7.05 -11.56
CA LYS A 364 1.67 -5.98 -11.42
C LYS A 364 2.55 -5.94 -12.66
N VAL A 365 2.76 -4.73 -13.17
CA VAL A 365 3.71 -4.44 -14.25
C VAL A 365 4.88 -3.66 -13.66
N VAL A 366 6.09 -4.07 -14.02
CA VAL A 366 7.34 -3.41 -13.65
C VAL A 366 8.08 -3.01 -14.92
N LEU A 367 8.48 -1.74 -14.99
CA LEU A 367 9.38 -1.20 -16.00
C LEU A 367 10.82 -1.39 -15.54
N VAL A 368 11.69 -1.87 -16.42
CA VAL A 368 13.13 -2.08 -16.17
C VAL A 368 13.96 -1.09 -16.99
N PHE A 369 15.08 -0.65 -16.41
CA PHE A 369 15.97 0.38 -16.93
C PHE A 369 17.40 -0.14 -17.11
#